data_AF-A0A1H3I835-F1
#
_entry.id   AF-A0A1H3I835-F1
#
_cell.length_a   1.000
_cell.length_b   1.000
_cell.length_c   1.000
_cell.angle_alpha   90.00
_cell.angle_beta   90.00
_cell.angle_gamma   90.00
#
_symmetry.space_group_name_H-M   'P 1'
#
loop_
_entity.id
_entity.type
_entity.pdbx_description
1 polymer ?
#
loop_
_entity_poly.entity_id
_entity_poly.type
_entity_poly.pdbx_seq_one_letter_code
_entity_poly.pdbx_strand_id
1 'polypeptide(L)'
;MSELIRIGQGFFEDLATTPQTKERLLLDSVLSEQEFATKHAETILDHYMRLFRFDFLREDAEFFAATIWQYLQTWRHQERVACEHATYDCNRFSGQPIARWPNRSFGWSGMECAV
;
A
#
# COMPACT_ATOMS: atom_id res chain seq x y z
N MET A 1 9.86 10.84 -7.83
CA MET A 1 9.08 10.47 -6.63
C MET A 1 8.92 11.74 -5.81
N SER A 2 7.68 12.16 -5.50
CA SER A 2 7.45 13.40 -4.75
C SER A 2 7.87 13.23 -3.29
N GLU A 3 8.15 14.33 -2.60
CA GLU A 3 8.54 14.33 -1.19
C GLU A 3 7.45 13.75 -0.28
N LEU A 4 6.18 14.05 -0.58
CA LEU A 4 5.01 13.51 0.12
C LEU A 4 4.91 11.98 0.02
N ILE A 5 5.23 11.40 -1.15
CA ILE A 5 5.24 9.93 -1.31
C ILE A 5 6.34 9.30 -0.46
N ARG A 6 7.52 9.93 -0.37
CA ARG A 6 8.62 9.45 0.50
C ARG A 6 8.25 9.52 1.98
N ILE A 7 7.60 10.59 2.41
CA ILE A 7 7.11 10.76 3.79
C ILE A 7 6.06 9.68 4.09
N GLY A 8 5.08 9.51 3.20
CA GLY A 8 4.03 8.48 3.34
C GLY A 8 4.60 7.06 3.40
N GLN A 9 5.65 6.75 2.64
CA GLN A 9 6.36 5.49 2.73
C GLN A 9 6.96 5.27 4.12
N GLY A 10 7.68 6.25 4.66
CA GLY A 10 8.31 6.14 5.98
C GLY A 10 7.30 5.87 7.09
N PHE A 11 6.17 6.60 7.08
CA PHE A 11 5.11 6.38 8.05
C PHE A 11 4.38 5.05 7.87
N PHE A 12 4.18 4.60 6.63
CA PHE A 12 3.63 3.28 6.36
C PHE A 12 4.55 2.19 6.93
N GLU A 13 5.86 2.27 6.71
CA GLU A 13 6.84 1.30 7.21
C GLU A 13 6.86 1.24 8.74
N ASP A 14 6.74 2.40 9.40
CA ASP A 14 6.70 2.48 10.87
C ASP A 14 5.42 1.83 11.45
N LEU A 15 4.25 2.14 10.88
CA LEU A 15 2.98 1.54 11.29
C LEU A 15 2.89 0.05 10.92
N ALA A 16 3.54 -0.35 9.83
CA ALA A 16 3.57 -1.72 9.35
C ALA A 16 4.49 -2.66 10.16
N THR A 17 5.13 -2.15 11.22
CA THR A 17 5.84 -2.98 12.22
C THR A 17 4.92 -4.01 12.87
N THR A 18 3.63 -3.72 12.97
CA THR A 18 2.59 -4.65 13.44
C THR A 18 1.85 -5.24 12.23
N PRO A 19 1.89 -6.58 12.01
CA PRO A 19 1.27 -7.22 10.84
C PRO A 19 -0.21 -6.89 10.67
N GLN A 20 -0.96 -6.80 11.77
CA GLN A 20 -2.39 -6.48 11.75
C GLN A 20 -2.65 -5.05 11.27
N THR A 21 -1.81 -4.09 11.65
CA THR A 21 -1.91 -2.70 11.20
C THR A 21 -1.57 -2.61 9.72
N LYS A 22 -0.51 -3.31 9.28
CA LYS A 22 -0.13 -3.40 7.86
C LYS A 22 -1.27 -3.93 6.99
N GLU A 23 -1.86 -5.06 7.38
CA GLU A 23 -2.97 -5.67 6.64
C GLU A 23 -4.17 -4.73 6.54
N ARG A 24 -4.54 -4.05 7.63
CA ARG A 24 -5.64 -3.07 7.63
C ARG A 24 -5.38 -1.91 6.69
N LEU A 25 -4.20 -1.29 6.74
CA LEU A 25 -3.83 -0.18 5.84
C LEU A 25 -3.87 -0.60 4.37
N LEU A 26 -3.45 -1.84 4.04
CA LEU A 26 -3.49 -2.38 2.68
C LEU A 26 -4.92 -2.71 2.21
N LEU A 27 -5.77 -3.24 3.10
CA LEU A 27 -7.16 -3.53 2.77
C LEU A 27 -7.96 -2.25 2.55
N ASP A 28 -7.77 -1.28 3.44
CA ASP A 28 -8.51 -0.02 3.43
C ASP A 28 -8.00 0.97 2.37
N SER A 29 -6.89 0.66 1.70
CA SER A 29 -6.37 1.52 0.63
C SER A 29 -7.38 1.73 -0.52
N VAL A 30 -8.38 0.86 -0.67
CA VAL A 30 -9.43 1.00 -1.70
C VAL A 30 -10.40 2.15 -1.44
N LEU A 31 -10.44 2.64 -0.20
CA LEU A 31 -11.24 3.79 0.19
C LEU A 31 -10.74 5.08 -0.48
N SER A 32 -11.58 6.12 -0.50
CA SER A 32 -11.13 7.45 -0.88
C SER A 32 -10.09 8.00 0.12
N GLU A 33 -9.30 8.98 -0.29
CA GLU A 33 -8.28 9.60 0.56
C GLU A 33 -8.87 10.10 1.89
N GLN A 34 -10.00 10.81 1.84
CA GLN A 34 -10.66 11.35 3.03
C GLN A 34 -11.19 10.27 3.96
N GLU A 35 -11.80 9.21 3.41
CA GLU A 35 -12.31 8.10 4.21
C GLU A 35 -11.17 7.33 4.87
N PHE A 36 -10.09 7.08 4.13
CA PHE A 36 -8.87 6.47 4.65
C PHE A 36 -8.28 7.32 5.77
N ALA A 37 -8.17 8.63 5.55
CA ALA A 37 -7.63 9.56 6.51
C ALA A 37 -8.43 9.57 7.81
N THR A 38 -9.75 9.72 7.69
CA THR A 38 -10.66 9.74 8.84
C THR A 38 -10.62 8.42 9.61
N LYS A 39 -10.59 7.27 8.91
CA LYS A 39 -10.57 5.94 9.53
C LYS A 39 -9.28 5.65 10.28
N HIS A 40 -8.14 6.05 9.74
CA HIS A 40 -6.83 5.71 10.31
C HIS A 40 -6.24 6.80 11.21
N ALA A 41 -6.80 8.01 11.24
CA ALA A 41 -6.35 9.10 12.09
C ALA A 41 -6.22 8.67 13.57
N GLU A 42 -7.21 7.95 14.11
CA GLU A 42 -7.17 7.47 15.50
C GLU A 42 -6.06 6.43 15.73
N THR A 43 -5.85 5.54 14.76
CA THR A 43 -4.76 4.53 14.85
C THR A 43 -3.39 5.19 14.82
N ILE A 44 -3.23 6.22 13.99
CA ILE A 44 -1.99 7.01 13.86
C ILE A 44 -1.75 7.81 15.14
N LEU A 45 -2.78 8.50 15.65
CA LEU A 45 -2.75 9.20 16.93
C LEU A 45 -2.30 8.29 18.06
N ASP A 46 -2.97 7.16 18.24
CA ASP A 46 -2.65 6.19 19.30
C ASP A 46 -1.21 5.68 19.19
N HIS A 47 -0.73 5.42 17.97
CA HIS A 47 0.62 4.95 17.74
C HIS A 47 1.66 6.01 18.12
N TYR A 48 1.52 7.23 17.60
CA TYR A 48 2.51 8.28 17.80
C TYR A 48 2.43 8.92 19.18
N MET A 49 1.26 9.02 19.82
CA MET A 49 1.16 9.47 21.22
C MET A 49 1.82 8.50 22.21
N ARG A 50 1.84 7.20 21.89
CA ARG A 50 2.55 6.21 22.71
C ARG A 50 4.07 6.27 22.55
N LEU A 51 4.54 6.56 21.34
CA LEU A 51 5.97 6.64 21.02
C LEU A 51 6.57 8.01 21.38
N PHE A 52 5.82 9.08 21.14
CA PHE A 52 6.23 10.46 21.35
C PHE A 52 5.27 11.10 22.35
N ARG A 53 5.81 11.60 23.47
CA ARG A 53 5.05 12.39 24.46
C ARG A 53 4.81 13.82 23.96
N PHE A 54 4.27 13.96 22.76
CA PHE A 54 3.95 15.25 22.14
C PHE A 54 2.44 15.37 21.94
N ASP A 55 1.93 16.61 21.98
CA ASP A 55 0.53 16.90 21.66
C ASP A 55 0.35 16.79 20.15
N PHE A 56 0.03 15.58 19.71
CA PHE A 56 -0.26 15.28 18.32
C PHE A 56 -1.74 15.57 18.06
N LEU A 57 -2.06 16.46 17.12
CA LEU A 57 -3.44 16.82 16.81
C LEU A 57 -4.06 15.81 15.84
N ARG A 58 -5.40 15.76 15.80
CA ARG A 58 -6.12 14.87 14.88
C ARG A 58 -5.90 15.28 13.43
N GLU A 59 -5.81 16.57 13.17
CA GLU A 59 -5.57 17.15 11.86
C GLU A 59 -4.21 16.71 11.30
N ASP A 60 -3.18 16.62 12.15
CA ASP A 60 -1.86 16.12 11.76
C ASP A 60 -1.91 14.62 11.44
N ALA A 61 -2.71 13.85 12.19
CA ALA A 61 -2.91 12.43 11.94
C ALA A 61 -3.64 12.17 10.62
N GLU A 62 -4.65 12.98 10.30
CA GLU A 62 -5.36 12.93 9.03
C GLU A 62 -4.42 13.28 7.86
N PHE A 63 -3.57 14.30 8.02
CA PHE A 63 -2.55 14.63 7.03
C PHE A 63 -1.57 13.45 6.80
N PHE A 64 -1.07 12.82 7.86
CA PHE A 64 -0.20 11.65 7.72
C PHE A 64 -0.90 10.47 7.07
N ALA A 65 -2.14 10.19 7.45
CA ALA A 65 -2.93 9.15 6.80
C ALA A 65 -3.12 9.41 5.29
N ALA A 66 -3.36 10.66 4.90
CA ALA A 66 -3.46 11.05 3.50
C ALA A 66 -2.15 10.79 2.73
N THR A 67 -0.98 11.12 3.33
CA THR A 67 0.32 10.83 2.69
C THR A 67 0.57 9.32 2.52
N ILE A 68 0.17 8.50 3.50
CA ILE A 68 0.24 7.04 3.41
C ILE A 68 -0.66 6.54 2.27
N TRP A 69 -1.88 7.05 2.16
CA TRP A 69 -2.80 6.69 1.08
C TRP A 69 -2.19 6.99 -0.30
N GLN A 70 -1.61 8.18 -0.49
CA GLN A 70 -0.95 8.56 -1.74
C GLN A 70 0.22 7.64 -2.09
N TYR A 71 1.00 7.22 -1.10
CA TYR A 71 2.05 6.22 -1.28
C TYR A 71 1.46 4.87 -1.76
N LEU A 72 0.40 4.38 -1.10
CA LEU A 72 -0.24 3.10 -1.44
C LEU A 72 -0.89 3.11 -2.84
N GLN A 73 -1.46 4.24 -3.28
CA GLN A 73 -1.96 4.37 -4.65
C GLN A 73 -0.83 4.36 -5.67
N THR A 74 0.27 5.07 -5.38
CA THR A 74 1.44 5.09 -6.26
C THR A 74 2.03 3.70 -6.42
N TRP A 75 2.17 2.97 -5.30
CA TRP A 75 2.68 1.61 -5.30
C TRP A 75 1.77 0.66 -6.09
N ARG A 76 0.45 0.67 -5.87
CA ARG A 76 -0.48 -0.16 -6.64
C ARG A 76 -0.52 0.18 -8.13
N HIS A 77 -0.37 1.46 -8.48
CA HIS A 77 -0.25 1.84 -9.88
C HIS A 77 1.02 1.26 -10.53
N GLN A 78 2.15 1.30 -9.83
CA GLN A 78 3.41 0.72 -10.31
C GLN A 78 3.32 -0.81 -10.45
N GLU A 79 2.68 -1.51 -9.51
CA GLU A 79 2.46 -2.95 -9.61
C GLU A 79 1.59 -3.33 -10.81
N ARG A 80 0.54 -2.55 -11.08
CA ARG A 80 -0.31 -2.75 -12.27
C ARG A 80 0.48 -2.56 -13.56
N VAL A 81 1.25 -1.48 -13.68
CA VAL A 81 2.09 -1.22 -14.86
C VAL A 81 3.15 -2.31 -15.04
N ALA A 82 3.76 -2.79 -13.95
CA ALA A 82 4.71 -3.89 -14.01
C ALA A 82 4.06 -5.22 -14.48
N CYS A 83 2.84 -5.51 -14.02
CA CYS A 83 2.07 -6.68 -14.44
C CYS A 83 1.65 -6.59 -15.92
N GLU A 84 1.18 -5.41 -16.36
CA GLU A 84 0.84 -5.13 -17.75
C GLU A 84 2.07 -5.28 -18.65
N HIS A 85 3.20 -4.66 -18.31
CA HIS A 85 4.46 -4.82 -19.08
C HIS A 85 4.96 -6.27 -19.11
N ALA A 86 4.89 -7.01 -17.99
CA ALA A 86 5.22 -8.44 -17.99
C ALA A 86 4.29 -9.26 -18.89
N THR A 87 3.01 -8.89 -18.98
CA THR A 87 2.04 -9.52 -19.89
C THR A 87 2.36 -9.21 -21.35
N TYR A 88 2.75 -7.96 -21.65
CA TYR A 88 3.17 -7.55 -23.00
C TYR A 88 4.48 -8.21 -23.43
N ASP A 89 5.46 -8.35 -22.54
CA ASP A 89 6.74 -9.02 -22.83
C ASP A 89 6.56 -10.54 -23.04
N CYS A 90 5.69 -11.19 -22.26
CA CYS A 90 5.28 -12.58 -22.51
C CYS A 90 4.62 -12.74 -23.90
N ASN A 91 3.71 -11.84 -24.28
CA ASN A 91 3.04 -11.90 -25.59
C ASN A 91 3.96 -11.61 -26.78
N ARG A 92 5.06 -10.88 -26.57
CA ARG A 92 6.03 -10.56 -27.64
C ARG A 92 7.05 -11.67 -27.90
N PHE A 93 7.35 -12.50 -26.90
CA PHE A 93 8.44 -13.47 -26.97
C PHE A 93 8.02 -14.95 -27.02
N SER A 94 6.76 -15.29 -26.81
CA SER A 94 6.38 -16.71 -26.76
C SER A 94 5.15 -17.06 -27.59
N GLY A 95 5.39 -17.70 -28.73
CA GLY A 95 4.46 -18.67 -29.31
C GLY A 95 4.39 -19.96 -28.48
N GLN A 96 4.38 -19.90 -27.14
CA GLN A 96 4.08 -21.01 -26.22
C GLN A 96 4.04 -20.53 -24.74
N PRO A 97 3.03 -20.91 -23.93
CA PRO A 97 2.86 -20.38 -22.57
C PRO A 97 3.77 -21.13 -21.60
N ILE A 98 4.68 -20.44 -20.92
CA ILE A 98 5.34 -20.98 -19.73
C ILE A 98 5.28 -19.92 -18.64
N ALA A 99 4.20 -19.97 -17.86
CA ALA A 99 4.11 -19.27 -16.59
C ALA A 99 5.17 -19.83 -15.63
N ARG A 100 6.28 -19.11 -15.47
CA ARG A 100 7.26 -19.38 -14.41
C ARG A 100 7.55 -18.09 -13.66
N TRP A 101 6.68 -17.78 -12.70
CA TRP A 101 6.92 -16.76 -11.69
C TRP A 101 8.13 -17.17 -10.83
N PRO A 102 9.11 -16.29 -10.59
CA PRO A 102 10.08 -16.52 -9.53
C PRO A 102 9.42 -16.19 -8.18
N ASN A 103 9.38 -17.20 -7.32
CA ASN A 103 8.99 -17.16 -5.90
C ASN A 103 9.31 -15.81 -5.21
N ARG A 104 8.27 -15.01 -4.96
CA ARG A 104 8.14 -14.22 -3.73
C ARG A 104 6.81 -14.58 -3.10
N SER A 105 6.90 -15.45 -2.12
CA SER A 105 5.84 -15.92 -1.24
C SER A 105 5.11 -14.75 -0.57
N PHE A 106 3.95 -14.37 -1.10
CA PHE A 106 2.82 -13.83 -0.33
C PHE A 106 1.56 -14.49 -0.88
N GLY A 107 0.89 -15.26 -0.03
CA GLY A 107 -0.27 -16.06 -0.39
C GLY A 107 -1.46 -15.19 -0.77
N TRP A 108 -1.73 -15.12 -2.07
CA TRP A 108 -3.06 -14.87 -2.60
C TRP A 108 -3.49 -16.15 -3.32
N SER A 109 -4.09 -17.06 -2.56
CA SER A 109 -4.81 -18.19 -3.13
C SER A 109 -6.14 -17.67 -3.64
N GLY A 110 -6.37 -17.79 -4.95
CA GLY A 110 -7.70 -17.64 -5.55
C GLY A 110 -7.87 -16.41 -6.42
N MET A 111 -7.30 -16.44 -7.62
CA MET A 111 -7.95 -15.81 -8.77
C MET A 111 -7.71 -16.69 -9.99
N GLU A 112 -8.65 -17.63 -10.18
CA GLU A 112 -8.80 -18.36 -11.42
C GLU A 112 -9.16 -17.33 -12.51
N CYS A 113 -8.24 -17.09 -13.44
CA CYS A 113 -8.58 -16.47 -14.72
C CYS A 113 -9.35 -17.51 -15.52
N ALA A 114 -10.68 -17.39 -15.56
CA ALA A 114 -11.51 -18.11 -16.50
C ALA A 114 -11.29 -17.56 -17.92
N VAL A 115 -11.20 -18.50 -18.86
CA VAL A 115 -10.88 -18.40 -20.30
C VAL A 115 -11.83 -17.50 -21.06
#